data_AF-A0A8T4S4D6-F1
#
_entry.id   AF-A0A8T4S4D6-F1
#
_cell.length_a   1.000
_cell.length_b   1.000
_cell.length_c   1.000
_cell.angle_alpha   90.00
_cell.angle_beta   90.00
_cell.angle_gamma   90.00
#
_symmetry.space_group_name_H-M   'P 1'
#
loop_
_entity.id
_entity.type
_entity.pdbx_description
1 polymer ?
#
loop_
_entity_poly.entity_id
_entity_poly.type
_entity_poly.pdbx_seq_one_letter_code
_entity_poly.pdbx_strand_id
1 'polypeptide(L)'
;MIQNININLEKTKKFLISSQKENGSWIIPSNKIDHRKPPYFENPLVYTSKCVRSLIIIGGNDCFDNISKGINYCLNYKLRKEDNVALWAEKLALLNYTNSKYYNKEKKEIIYFILKNKTKEGYWPFFPDTSSLINFVAFFSLYPHINFKEFEPLKNWIKNNKAKDGIGWGDISDKNESKTTHTSLYTFILIMLGEDPTSEEMNKIRIFLEKNQNKDGGWSSSSVKPEVSSTYGTSVNLTTLMLLSKDPFNIKISKGIRFLLKLQKENGYWPIRANEEIQSYFQIWYVIRVLTIYKFLKDMLNSNKYKLYNKSVDLRHIVSNLLISRRNNLVKDFSFSYNRNIIQSKILGTTKKSSERRKEILSILNNKSPLSLIEIFDMLKEKKEFSHLNKKYHLTQIKNDIEYLLSSKLIHEYPKNKFLVFNNYLSD
;
A
#
# COMPACT_ATOMS: atom_id res chain seq x y z
N MET A 1 -13.62 0.85 22.23
CA MET A 1 -13.45 0.53 20.79
C MET A 1 -12.01 0.77 20.30
N ILE A 2 -11.44 1.97 20.46
CA ILE A 2 -10.07 2.29 20.00
C ILE A 2 -9.00 1.37 20.60
N GLN A 3 -9.10 1.03 21.89
CA GLN A 3 -8.19 0.06 22.52
C GLN A 3 -8.21 -1.32 21.83
N ASN A 4 -9.41 -1.85 21.53
CA ASN A 4 -9.55 -3.12 20.80
C ASN A 4 -8.97 -3.03 19.38
N ILE A 5 -9.11 -1.87 18.72
CA ILE A 5 -8.45 -1.62 17.43
C ILE A 5 -6.93 -1.73 17.59
N ASN A 6 -6.33 -1.04 18.56
CA ASN A 6 -4.88 -1.10 18.79
C ASN A 6 -4.40 -2.54 19.06
N ILE A 7 -5.10 -3.28 19.92
CA ILE A 7 -4.78 -4.69 20.24
C ILE A 7 -4.79 -5.53 18.96
N ASN A 8 -5.83 -5.41 18.14
CA ASN A 8 -5.97 -6.20 16.92
C ASN A 8 -4.92 -5.81 15.86
N LEU A 9 -4.62 -4.52 15.69
CA LEU A 9 -3.55 -4.07 14.80
C LEU A 9 -2.19 -4.61 15.25
N GLU A 10 -1.88 -4.59 16.54
CA GLU A 10 -0.63 -5.14 17.09
C GLU A 10 -0.52 -6.66 16.88
N LYS A 11 -1.60 -7.43 17.07
CA LYS A 11 -1.62 -8.87 16.73
C LYS A 11 -1.30 -9.10 15.27
N THR A 12 -1.89 -8.28 14.37
CA THR A 12 -1.66 -8.39 12.93
C THR A 12 -0.24 -8.01 12.54
N LYS A 13 0.34 -6.99 13.18
CA LYS A 13 1.73 -6.61 12.99
C LYS A 13 2.65 -7.79 13.28
N LYS A 14 2.48 -8.44 14.44
CA LYS A 14 3.23 -9.64 14.84
C LYS A 14 3.04 -10.78 13.83
N PHE A 15 1.79 -11.03 13.41
CA PHE A 15 1.48 -12.02 12.38
C PHE A 15 2.29 -11.79 11.09
N LEU A 16 2.20 -10.58 10.53
CA LEU A 16 2.87 -10.22 9.27
C LEU A 16 4.39 -10.31 9.38
N ILE A 17 4.97 -9.88 10.51
CA ILE A 17 6.42 -10.02 10.74
C ILE A 17 6.82 -11.50 10.76
N SER A 18 6.08 -12.32 11.50
CA SER A 18 6.40 -13.76 11.67
C SER A 18 6.13 -14.59 10.41
N SER A 19 5.24 -14.15 9.52
CA SER A 19 4.86 -14.89 8.32
C SER A 19 5.70 -14.56 7.08
N GLN A 20 6.57 -13.54 7.16
CA GLN A 20 7.45 -13.17 6.04
C GLN A 20 8.49 -14.27 5.78
N LYS A 21 8.69 -14.62 4.51
CA LYS A 21 9.74 -15.55 4.09
C LYS A 21 11.11 -14.86 4.09
N GLU A 22 12.18 -15.66 4.10
CA GLU A 22 13.56 -15.15 4.14
C GLU A 22 13.88 -14.22 2.96
N ASN A 23 13.36 -14.53 1.76
CA ASN A 23 13.50 -13.71 0.56
C ASN A 23 12.68 -12.40 0.59
N GLY A 24 11.96 -12.12 1.68
CA GLY A 24 11.15 -10.93 1.87
C GLY A 24 9.70 -11.04 1.40
N SER A 25 9.33 -12.13 0.73
CA SER A 25 7.97 -12.32 0.22
C SER A 25 6.97 -12.74 1.31
N TRP A 26 5.70 -12.45 1.05
CA TRP A 26 4.58 -13.11 1.72
C TRP A 26 3.87 -14.00 0.71
N ILE A 27 3.85 -15.31 0.97
CA ILE A 27 3.27 -16.32 0.09
C ILE A 27 2.26 -17.14 0.92
N ILE A 28 1.13 -17.46 0.31
CA ILE A 28 0.14 -18.37 0.88
C ILE A 28 0.42 -19.76 0.29
N PRO A 29 0.44 -20.83 1.11
CA PRO A 29 0.55 -22.19 0.61
C PRO A 29 -0.48 -22.49 -0.49
N SER A 30 -0.09 -23.20 -1.54
CA SER A 30 -0.95 -23.45 -2.71
C SER A 30 -2.27 -24.15 -2.37
N ASN A 31 -2.27 -25.01 -1.35
CA ASN A 31 -3.46 -25.68 -0.84
C ASN A 31 -4.45 -24.76 -0.09
N LYS A 32 -4.13 -23.47 0.04
CA LYS A 32 -4.96 -22.45 0.69
C LYS A 32 -5.32 -21.30 -0.27
N ILE A 33 -5.15 -21.49 -1.57
CA ILE A 33 -5.49 -20.50 -2.60
C ILE A 33 -7.01 -20.44 -2.79
N ASP A 34 -7.54 -19.22 -2.89
CA ASP A 34 -8.96 -19.01 -3.18
C ASP A 34 -9.18 -18.91 -4.69
N HIS A 35 -9.55 -20.04 -5.32
CA HIS A 35 -9.79 -20.13 -6.77
C HIS A 35 -10.97 -19.28 -7.27
N ARG A 36 -11.77 -18.67 -6.38
CA ARG A 36 -12.88 -17.77 -6.77
C ARG A 36 -12.39 -16.39 -7.20
N LYS A 37 -11.12 -16.06 -6.97
CA LYS A 37 -10.54 -14.76 -7.30
C LYS A 37 -9.81 -14.82 -8.65
N PRO A 38 -9.71 -13.69 -9.36
CA PRO A 38 -8.80 -13.57 -10.49
C PRO A 38 -7.38 -14.07 -10.15
N PRO A 39 -6.74 -14.90 -11.01
CA PRO A 39 -5.46 -15.54 -10.69
C PRO A 39 -4.34 -14.59 -10.27
N TYR A 40 -4.35 -13.35 -10.77
CA TYR A 40 -3.33 -12.37 -10.41
C TYR A 40 -3.39 -11.92 -8.95
N PHE A 41 -4.53 -12.03 -8.26
CA PHE A 41 -4.61 -11.71 -6.83
C PHE A 41 -3.80 -12.65 -5.96
N GLU A 42 -3.57 -13.86 -6.48
CA GLU A 42 -2.82 -14.89 -5.80
C GLU A 42 -1.32 -14.81 -6.12
N ASN A 43 -0.91 -13.77 -6.87
CA ASN A 43 0.47 -13.52 -7.19
C ASN A 43 1.25 -13.03 -5.94
N PRO A 44 2.44 -13.60 -5.65
CA PRO A 44 3.30 -13.18 -4.54
C PRO A 44 3.63 -11.69 -4.49
N LEU A 45 3.71 -11.01 -5.63
CA LEU A 45 3.90 -9.56 -5.71
C LEU A 45 2.75 -8.81 -5.04
N VAL A 46 1.49 -9.24 -5.29
CA VAL A 46 0.30 -8.62 -4.72
C VAL A 46 0.31 -8.80 -3.21
N TYR A 47 0.49 -10.02 -2.71
CA TYR A 47 0.53 -10.27 -1.27
C TYR A 47 1.63 -9.50 -0.56
N THR A 48 2.84 -9.52 -1.13
CA THR A 48 3.98 -8.80 -0.56
C THR A 48 3.71 -7.30 -0.56
N SER A 49 3.14 -6.75 -1.64
CA SER A 49 2.70 -5.34 -1.69
C SER A 49 1.72 -4.99 -0.58
N LYS A 50 0.67 -5.80 -0.41
CA LYS A 50 -0.34 -5.59 0.63
C LYS A 50 0.26 -5.67 2.04
N CYS A 51 1.15 -6.63 2.30
CA CYS A 51 1.78 -6.79 3.62
C CYS A 51 2.72 -5.65 3.94
N VAL A 52 3.57 -5.24 2.99
CA VAL A 52 4.46 -4.08 3.15
C VAL A 52 3.66 -2.83 3.46
N ARG A 53 2.65 -2.51 2.65
CA ARG A 53 1.83 -1.31 2.87
C ARG A 53 1.06 -1.37 4.18
N SER A 54 0.62 -2.56 4.58
CA SER A 54 0.01 -2.80 5.89
C SER A 54 0.98 -2.43 7.01
N LEU A 55 2.20 -2.98 6.98
CA LEU A 55 3.26 -2.69 7.96
C LEU A 55 3.68 -1.22 7.94
N ILE A 56 3.67 -0.53 6.80
CA ILE A 56 3.92 0.92 6.75
C ILE A 56 2.85 1.70 7.53
N ILE A 57 1.60 1.25 7.50
CA ILE A 57 0.48 1.94 8.19
C ILE A 57 0.48 1.67 9.70
N ILE A 58 0.79 0.45 10.13
CA ILE A 58 0.63 0.01 11.54
C ILE A 58 1.95 -0.18 12.28
N GLY A 59 3.06 -0.23 11.55
CA GLY A 59 4.37 -0.55 12.08
C GLY A 59 5.07 0.65 12.69
N GLY A 60 5.94 0.38 13.65
CA GLY A 60 6.93 1.32 14.15
C GLY A 60 8.31 0.96 13.62
N ASN A 61 9.34 1.39 14.35
CA ASN A 61 10.73 1.13 13.99
C ASN A 61 11.08 -0.38 13.96
N ASP A 62 10.31 -1.20 14.67
CA ASP A 62 10.45 -2.65 14.75
C ASP A 62 10.14 -3.38 13.43
N CYS A 63 9.45 -2.75 12.49
CA CYS A 63 9.02 -3.36 11.22
C CYS A 63 9.94 -3.05 10.03
N PHE A 64 10.94 -2.17 10.20
CA PHE A 64 11.71 -1.67 9.05
C PHE A 64 12.42 -2.78 8.27
N ASP A 65 13.03 -3.74 8.96
CA ASP A 65 13.70 -4.88 8.31
C ASP A 65 12.72 -5.66 7.43
N ASN A 66 11.52 -5.96 7.94
CA ASN A 66 10.51 -6.67 7.17
C ASN A 66 10.00 -5.85 5.98
N ILE A 67 9.74 -4.56 6.20
CA ILE A 67 9.28 -3.66 5.14
C ILE A 67 10.33 -3.56 4.03
N SER A 68 11.59 -3.33 4.37
CA SER A 68 12.70 -3.22 3.42
C SER A 68 12.93 -4.51 2.64
N LYS A 69 12.87 -5.68 3.30
CA LYS A 69 12.93 -6.98 2.60
C LYS A 69 11.78 -7.15 1.61
N GLY A 70 10.56 -6.77 2.00
CA GLY A 70 9.38 -6.85 1.13
C GLY A 70 9.45 -5.89 -0.06
N ILE A 71 9.89 -4.65 0.16
CA ILE A 71 10.15 -3.68 -0.92
C ILE A 71 11.19 -4.26 -1.89
N ASN A 72 12.32 -4.76 -1.38
CA ASN A 72 13.36 -5.35 -2.21
C ASN A 72 12.85 -6.55 -3.04
N TYR A 73 12.05 -7.43 -2.44
CA TYR A 73 11.41 -8.53 -3.17
C TYR A 73 10.57 -8.01 -4.34
N CYS A 74 9.67 -7.06 -4.09
CA CYS A 74 8.77 -6.53 -5.11
C CYS A 74 9.51 -5.77 -6.22
N LEU A 75 10.59 -5.06 -5.89
CA LEU A 75 11.40 -4.35 -6.88
C LEU A 75 12.12 -5.31 -7.82
N ASN A 76 12.63 -6.42 -7.28
CA ASN A 76 13.30 -7.46 -8.07
C ASN A 76 12.31 -8.42 -8.76
N TYR A 77 11.01 -8.31 -8.47
CA TYR A 77 9.99 -9.08 -9.16
C TYR A 77 9.93 -8.65 -10.64
N LYS A 78 10.22 -9.62 -11.53
CA LYS A 78 10.22 -9.41 -12.98
C LYS A 78 8.79 -9.50 -13.51
N LEU A 79 8.28 -8.37 -13.98
CA LEU A 79 7.01 -8.31 -14.70
C LEU A 79 7.26 -8.47 -16.19
N ARG A 80 6.36 -9.19 -16.86
CA ARG A 80 6.30 -9.36 -18.30
C ARG A 80 5.31 -8.37 -18.90
N LYS A 81 5.43 -8.09 -20.20
CA LYS A 81 4.56 -7.11 -20.88
C LYS A 81 3.11 -7.59 -20.95
N GLU A 82 2.90 -8.90 -20.87
CA GLU A 82 1.60 -9.57 -20.91
C GLU A 82 0.96 -9.69 -19.52
N ASP A 83 1.72 -9.37 -18.45
CA ASP A 83 1.19 -9.43 -17.10
C ASP A 83 0.12 -8.36 -16.88
N ASN A 84 -0.89 -8.70 -16.09
CA ASN A 84 -2.05 -7.84 -15.85
C ASN A 84 -1.64 -6.47 -15.26
N VAL A 85 -2.30 -5.41 -15.70
CA VAL A 85 -2.05 -4.02 -15.24
C VAL A 85 -2.15 -3.85 -13.72
N ALA A 86 -2.95 -4.68 -13.03
CA ALA A 86 -3.02 -4.68 -11.59
C ALA A 86 -1.67 -5.02 -10.94
N LEU A 87 -0.86 -5.92 -11.51
CA LEU A 87 0.47 -6.27 -11.00
C LEU A 87 1.44 -5.09 -11.13
N TRP A 88 1.40 -4.41 -12.28
CA TRP A 88 2.16 -3.18 -12.52
C TRP A 88 1.74 -2.08 -11.54
N ALA A 89 0.44 -1.91 -11.31
CA ALA A 89 -0.11 -0.95 -10.37
C ALA A 89 0.26 -1.27 -8.91
N GLU A 90 0.32 -2.55 -8.50
CA GLU A 90 0.82 -2.94 -7.18
C GLU A 90 2.31 -2.63 -7.02
N LYS A 91 3.12 -2.89 -8.04
CA LYS A 91 4.55 -2.52 -8.04
C LYS A 91 4.73 -1.00 -7.94
N LEU A 92 3.94 -0.22 -8.69
CA LEU A 92 3.94 1.24 -8.59
C LEU A 92 3.51 1.72 -7.20
N ALA A 93 2.45 1.12 -6.64
CA ALA A 93 1.95 1.50 -5.32
C ALA A 93 3.00 1.33 -4.22
N LEU A 94 3.88 0.34 -4.33
CA LEU A 94 5.02 0.18 -3.43
C LEU A 94 6.13 1.19 -3.69
N LEU A 95 6.46 1.41 -4.96
CA LEU A 95 7.46 2.37 -5.38
C LEU A 95 7.16 3.78 -4.86
N ASN A 96 5.89 4.11 -4.62
CA ASN A 96 5.47 5.37 -4.00
C ASN A 96 6.09 5.60 -2.62
N TYR A 97 6.34 4.53 -1.87
CA TYR A 97 6.95 4.57 -0.54
C TYR A 97 8.49 4.59 -0.59
N THR A 98 9.08 4.48 -1.79
CA THR A 98 10.53 4.59 -2.00
C THR A 98 10.88 6.00 -2.43
N ASN A 99 11.74 6.69 -1.68
CA ASN A 99 12.18 8.05 -2.00
C ASN A 99 13.37 8.09 -2.98
N SER A 100 13.64 7.01 -3.70
CA SER A 100 14.89 6.94 -4.47
C SER A 100 14.68 7.45 -5.89
N LYS A 101 15.41 8.51 -6.27
CA LYS A 101 15.54 8.96 -7.67
C LYS A 101 15.99 7.81 -8.59
N TYR A 102 16.65 6.79 -8.03
CA TYR A 102 17.00 5.53 -8.71
C TYR A 102 15.82 4.93 -9.47
N TYR A 103 14.68 4.80 -8.79
CA TYR A 103 13.52 4.14 -9.36
C TYR A 103 12.70 5.08 -10.24
N ASN A 104 13.13 6.33 -10.51
CA ASN A 104 12.36 7.24 -11.34
C ASN A 104 12.22 6.73 -12.77
N LYS A 105 13.26 6.12 -13.34
CA LYS A 105 13.17 5.49 -14.67
C LYS A 105 12.14 4.36 -14.66
N GLU A 106 12.28 3.42 -13.74
CA GLU A 106 11.35 2.29 -13.59
C GLU A 106 9.91 2.76 -13.28
N LYS A 107 9.74 3.74 -12.39
CA LYS A 107 8.44 4.37 -12.10
C LYS A 107 7.82 4.95 -13.37
N LYS A 108 8.58 5.72 -14.16
CA LYS A 108 8.11 6.30 -15.43
C LYS A 108 7.70 5.21 -16.43
N GLU A 109 8.48 4.14 -16.54
CA GLU A 109 8.17 2.99 -17.40
C GLU A 109 6.88 2.27 -16.95
N ILE A 110 6.72 2.04 -15.64
CA ILE A 110 5.51 1.44 -15.08
C ILE A 110 4.29 2.36 -15.28
N ILE A 111 4.43 3.66 -15.02
CA ILE A 111 3.35 4.65 -15.24
C ILE A 111 2.95 4.65 -16.71
N TYR A 112 3.92 4.71 -17.63
CA TYR A 112 3.66 4.64 -19.07
C TYR A 112 2.94 3.35 -19.45
N PHE A 113 3.38 2.20 -18.93
CA PHE A 113 2.72 0.92 -19.17
C PHE A 113 1.26 0.94 -18.71
N ILE A 114 0.97 1.39 -17.48
CA ILE A 114 -0.39 1.44 -16.94
C ILE A 114 -1.25 2.39 -17.79
N LEU A 115 -0.74 3.57 -18.16
CA LEU A 115 -1.46 4.54 -18.98
C LEU A 115 -1.72 4.03 -20.41
N LYS A 116 -0.74 3.35 -21.02
CA LYS A 116 -0.88 2.78 -22.37
C LYS A 116 -1.95 1.69 -22.45
N ASN A 117 -2.16 0.96 -21.35
CA ASN A 117 -3.18 -0.08 -21.25
C ASN A 117 -4.55 0.45 -20.76
N LYS A 118 -4.72 1.77 -20.65
CA LYS A 118 -6.01 2.42 -20.38
C LYS A 118 -6.83 2.48 -21.68
N THR A 119 -8.12 2.19 -21.63
CA THR A 119 -9.00 2.34 -22.81
C THR A 119 -9.22 3.81 -23.17
N LYS A 120 -9.84 4.08 -24.32
CA LYS A 120 -10.23 5.45 -24.71
C LYS A 120 -11.20 6.09 -23.71
N GLU A 121 -12.07 5.28 -23.11
CA GLU A 121 -13.01 5.69 -22.08
C GLU A 121 -12.35 5.81 -20.69
N GLY A 122 -11.07 5.47 -20.54
CA GLY A 122 -10.30 5.76 -19.34
C GLY A 122 -10.23 4.65 -18.29
N TYR A 123 -10.88 3.51 -18.49
CA TYR A 123 -10.80 2.38 -17.56
C TYR A 123 -9.71 1.38 -17.97
N TRP A 124 -9.41 0.42 -17.11
CA TRP A 124 -8.40 -0.62 -17.36
C TRP A 124 -9.06 -1.98 -17.59
N PRO A 125 -8.86 -2.63 -18.76
CA PRO A 125 -9.55 -3.86 -19.09
C PRO A 125 -9.07 -5.06 -18.27
N PHE A 126 -9.96 -6.03 -18.11
CA PHE A 126 -9.76 -7.34 -17.52
C PHE A 126 -10.72 -8.32 -18.15
N PHE A 127 -10.19 -9.20 -18.99
CA PHE A 127 -10.96 -10.07 -19.86
C PHE A 127 -12.13 -10.76 -19.13
N PRO A 128 -13.36 -10.71 -19.69
CA PRO A 128 -13.72 -10.08 -20.96
C PRO A 128 -13.89 -8.54 -20.93
N ASP A 129 -14.12 -7.94 -19.76
CA ASP A 129 -14.47 -6.52 -19.61
C ASP A 129 -13.45 -5.71 -18.78
N THR A 130 -13.82 -5.33 -17.56
CA THR A 130 -12.98 -4.66 -16.55
C THR A 130 -13.43 -5.10 -15.16
N SER A 131 -12.77 -4.60 -14.10
CA SER A 131 -13.19 -4.80 -12.72
C SER A 131 -13.00 -3.52 -11.94
N SER A 132 -13.97 -3.18 -11.10
CA SER A 132 -13.87 -2.05 -10.16
C SER A 132 -12.60 -2.08 -9.31
N LEU A 133 -12.10 -3.27 -8.99
CA LEU A 133 -10.91 -3.45 -8.17
C LEU A 133 -9.63 -3.13 -8.96
N ILE A 134 -9.58 -3.47 -10.24
CA ILE A 134 -8.46 -3.12 -11.12
C ILE A 134 -8.43 -1.62 -11.35
N ASN A 135 -9.58 -1.02 -11.67
CA ASN A 135 -9.70 0.43 -11.79
C ASN A 135 -9.27 1.12 -10.50
N PHE A 136 -9.69 0.62 -9.34
CA PHE A 136 -9.30 1.16 -8.04
C PHE A 136 -7.79 1.05 -7.77
N VAL A 137 -7.17 -0.10 -8.04
CA VAL A 137 -5.73 -0.31 -7.79
C VAL A 137 -4.90 0.55 -8.76
N ALA A 138 -5.24 0.57 -10.05
CA ALA A 138 -4.59 1.39 -11.06
C ALA A 138 -4.71 2.88 -10.72
N PHE A 139 -5.94 3.37 -10.50
CA PHE A 139 -6.20 4.74 -10.04
C PHE A 139 -5.38 5.10 -8.82
N PHE A 140 -5.45 4.29 -7.75
CA PHE A 140 -4.81 4.60 -6.48
C PHE A 140 -3.27 4.62 -6.60
N SER A 141 -2.70 3.79 -7.48
CA SER A 141 -1.26 3.75 -7.74
C SER A 141 -0.77 4.95 -8.55
N LEU A 142 -1.55 5.41 -9.54
CA LEU A 142 -1.24 6.50 -10.44
C LEU A 142 -1.52 7.89 -9.85
N TYR A 143 -2.50 8.00 -8.95
CA TYR A 143 -2.97 9.27 -8.40
C TYR A 143 -1.87 10.24 -7.91
N PRO A 144 -0.74 9.80 -7.31
CA PRO A 144 0.34 10.70 -6.92
C PRO A 144 1.18 11.28 -8.08
N HIS A 145 1.08 10.72 -9.29
CA HIS A 145 2.09 10.89 -10.33
C HIS A 145 1.62 11.61 -11.58
N ILE A 146 0.31 11.70 -11.77
CA ILE A 146 -0.27 12.23 -13.00
C ILE A 146 -1.23 13.37 -12.69
N ASN A 147 -1.43 14.24 -13.68
CA ASN A 147 -2.37 15.34 -13.55
C ASN A 147 -3.78 14.77 -13.35
N PHE A 148 -4.55 15.40 -12.46
CA PHE A 148 -5.94 15.06 -12.21
C PHE A 148 -6.78 14.95 -13.50
N LYS A 149 -6.53 15.81 -14.49
CA LYS A 149 -7.22 15.81 -15.80
C LYS A 149 -7.10 14.48 -16.55
N GLU A 150 -6.04 13.71 -16.32
CA GLU A 150 -5.84 12.39 -16.94
C GLU A 150 -6.88 11.35 -16.51
N PHE A 151 -7.60 11.63 -15.41
CA PHE A 151 -8.67 10.78 -14.89
C PHE A 151 -10.07 11.22 -15.31
N GLU A 152 -10.24 12.33 -16.05
CA GLU A 152 -11.57 12.76 -16.51
C GLU A 152 -12.28 11.71 -17.37
N PRO A 153 -11.61 11.00 -18.32
CA PRO A 153 -12.26 9.90 -19.03
C PRO A 153 -12.77 8.81 -18.09
N LEU A 154 -11.95 8.38 -17.12
CA LEU A 154 -12.35 7.38 -16.12
C LEU A 154 -13.55 7.87 -15.29
N LYS A 155 -13.53 9.13 -14.83
CA LYS A 155 -14.61 9.75 -14.08
C LYS A 155 -15.92 9.69 -14.86
N ASN A 156 -15.90 10.13 -16.12
CA ASN A 156 -17.06 10.11 -17.00
C ASN A 156 -17.56 8.68 -17.26
N TRP A 157 -16.65 7.74 -17.51
CA TRP A 157 -17.00 6.35 -17.69
C TRP A 157 -17.66 5.75 -16.45
N ILE A 158 -17.16 6.06 -15.25
CA ILE A 158 -17.78 5.61 -13.99
C ILE A 158 -19.20 6.17 -13.91
N LYS A 159 -19.40 7.48 -14.10
CA LYS A 159 -20.73 8.12 -14.00
C LYS A 159 -21.73 7.52 -15.01
N ASN A 160 -21.27 7.16 -16.20
CA ASN A 160 -22.11 6.63 -17.28
C ASN A 160 -22.34 5.11 -17.22
N ASN A 161 -21.65 4.37 -16.34
CA ASN A 161 -21.77 2.90 -16.23
C ASN A 161 -22.39 2.42 -14.92
N LYS A 162 -23.39 3.15 -14.41
CA LYS A 162 -24.20 2.68 -13.29
C LYS A 162 -25.02 1.44 -13.65
N ALA A 163 -25.45 0.72 -12.61
CA ALA A 163 -26.45 -0.32 -12.76
C ALA A 163 -27.80 0.29 -13.19
N LYS A 164 -28.70 -0.53 -13.74
CA LYS A 164 -30.03 -0.13 -14.23
C LYS A 164 -30.93 0.44 -13.15
N ASP A 165 -30.71 0.07 -11.89
CA ASP A 165 -31.40 0.68 -10.74
C ASP A 165 -31.02 2.16 -10.50
N GLY A 166 -29.96 2.67 -11.16
CA GLY A 166 -29.51 4.06 -11.11
C GLY A 166 -28.87 4.48 -9.78
N ILE A 167 -28.74 3.57 -8.81
CA ILE A 167 -28.25 3.89 -7.47
C ILE A 167 -26.72 3.95 -7.46
N GLY A 168 -26.08 2.88 -7.91
CA GLY A 168 -24.65 2.68 -7.88
C GLY A 168 -24.19 1.78 -9.02
N TRP A 169 -23.27 0.86 -8.72
CA TRP A 169 -22.59 0.06 -9.72
C TRP A 169 -22.68 -1.43 -9.40
N GLY A 170 -22.94 -2.24 -10.43
CA GLY A 170 -23.03 -3.69 -10.35
C GLY A 170 -21.79 -4.39 -10.88
N ASP A 171 -21.94 -5.69 -11.15
CA ASP A 171 -21.00 -6.42 -11.99
C ASP A 171 -21.06 -5.86 -13.42
N ILE A 172 -19.93 -5.75 -14.10
CA ILE A 172 -19.90 -5.09 -15.42
C ILE A 172 -20.60 -5.95 -16.48
N SER A 173 -20.52 -7.27 -16.33
CA SER A 173 -21.24 -8.25 -17.15
C SER A 173 -22.74 -8.31 -16.82
N ASP A 174 -23.14 -7.88 -15.61
CA ASP A 174 -24.53 -7.86 -15.15
C ASP A 174 -24.87 -6.51 -14.49
N LYS A 175 -25.19 -5.54 -15.34
CA LYS A 175 -25.55 -4.17 -14.91
C LYS A 175 -26.98 -4.07 -14.39
N ASN A 176 -27.67 -5.17 -14.07
CA ASN A 176 -29.07 -5.09 -13.63
C ASN A 176 -29.21 -4.43 -12.25
N GLU A 177 -28.33 -4.75 -11.30
CA GLU A 177 -28.44 -4.27 -9.92
C GLU A 177 -27.13 -3.75 -9.35
N SER A 178 -27.24 -2.76 -8.46
CA SER A 178 -26.11 -2.22 -7.70
C SER A 178 -25.60 -3.24 -6.69
N LYS A 179 -24.27 -3.32 -6.57
CA LYS A 179 -23.57 -4.16 -5.59
C LYS A 179 -22.74 -3.29 -4.67
N THR A 180 -22.87 -3.50 -3.35
CA THR A 180 -22.25 -2.64 -2.33
C THR A 180 -20.73 -2.45 -2.51
N THR A 181 -20.01 -3.52 -2.86
CA THR A 181 -18.55 -3.46 -3.05
C THR A 181 -18.15 -2.65 -4.28
N HIS A 182 -18.79 -2.88 -5.43
CA HIS A 182 -18.54 -2.14 -6.67
C HIS A 182 -18.89 -0.66 -6.49
N THR A 183 -20.06 -0.40 -5.90
CA THR A 183 -20.49 0.95 -5.55
C THR A 183 -19.49 1.66 -4.67
N SER A 184 -19.06 1.04 -3.57
CA SER A 184 -18.14 1.66 -2.63
C SER A 184 -16.76 1.98 -3.24
N LEU A 185 -16.22 1.12 -4.10
CA LEU A 185 -14.94 1.38 -4.78
C LEU A 185 -15.04 2.56 -5.75
N TYR A 186 -16.07 2.60 -6.59
CA TYR A 186 -16.24 3.69 -7.56
C TYR A 186 -16.61 5.01 -6.88
N THR A 187 -17.44 4.99 -5.85
CA THR A 187 -17.71 6.18 -5.04
C THR A 187 -16.44 6.74 -4.40
N PHE A 188 -15.56 5.87 -3.88
CA PHE A 188 -14.27 6.32 -3.35
C PHE A 188 -13.44 7.03 -4.43
N ILE A 189 -13.37 6.48 -5.64
CA ILE A 189 -12.66 7.10 -6.77
C ILE A 189 -13.28 8.45 -7.12
N LEU A 190 -14.61 8.54 -7.22
CA LEU A 190 -15.31 9.78 -7.55
C LEU A 190 -15.05 10.89 -6.53
N ILE A 191 -15.08 10.60 -5.22
CA ILE A 191 -14.76 11.58 -4.17
C ILE A 191 -13.30 12.03 -4.27
N MET A 192 -12.37 11.10 -4.51
CA MET A 192 -10.96 11.43 -4.76
C MET A 192 -10.77 12.27 -6.04
N LEU A 193 -11.71 12.14 -6.98
CA LEU A 193 -11.85 12.92 -8.22
C LEU A 193 -12.79 14.13 -8.05
N GLY A 194 -12.91 14.64 -6.83
CA GLY A 194 -13.54 15.92 -6.53
C GLY A 194 -15.06 15.94 -6.65
N GLU A 195 -15.73 14.79 -6.78
CA GLU A 195 -17.18 14.75 -6.63
C GLU A 195 -17.58 15.10 -5.20
N ASP A 196 -18.63 15.90 -5.07
CA ASP A 196 -19.10 16.40 -3.79
C ASP A 196 -19.71 15.27 -2.94
N PRO A 197 -19.12 14.92 -1.77
CA PRO A 197 -19.64 13.88 -0.89
C PRO A 197 -20.99 14.27 -0.25
N THR A 198 -21.44 15.51 -0.42
CA THR A 198 -22.72 16.03 0.09
C THR A 198 -23.86 15.99 -0.91
N SER A 199 -23.55 15.76 -2.19
CA SER A 199 -24.54 15.72 -3.28
C SER A 199 -25.66 14.68 -3.06
N GLU A 200 -26.81 14.93 -3.69
CA GLU A 200 -27.98 14.04 -3.61
C GLU A 200 -27.63 12.61 -4.04
N GLU A 201 -26.84 12.47 -5.10
CA GLU A 201 -26.35 11.19 -5.61
C GLU A 201 -25.55 10.43 -4.54
N MET A 202 -24.60 11.10 -3.88
CA MET A 202 -23.80 10.50 -2.82
C MET A 202 -24.65 10.12 -1.61
N ASN A 203 -25.70 10.90 -1.31
CA ASN A 203 -26.65 10.55 -0.26
C ASN A 203 -27.50 9.32 -0.62
N LYS A 204 -27.93 9.15 -1.88
CA LYS A 204 -28.62 7.93 -2.36
C LYS A 204 -27.72 6.70 -2.19
N ILE A 205 -26.45 6.82 -2.57
CA ILE A 205 -25.45 5.76 -2.36
C ILE A 205 -25.29 5.42 -0.88
N ARG A 206 -25.14 6.43 0.00
CA ARG A 206 -25.04 6.21 1.45
C ARG A 206 -26.22 5.41 1.99
N ILE A 207 -27.45 5.82 1.64
CA ILE A 207 -28.68 5.14 2.09
C ILE A 207 -28.70 3.69 1.60
N PHE A 208 -28.33 3.46 0.34
CA PHE A 208 -28.21 2.11 -0.22
C PHE A 208 -27.21 1.25 0.56
N LEU A 209 -26.03 1.78 0.87
CA LEU A 209 -25.02 1.05 1.66
C LEU A 209 -25.52 0.76 3.08
N GLU A 210 -26.17 1.71 3.76
CA GLU A 210 -26.71 1.51 5.11
C GLU A 210 -27.87 0.52 5.17
N LYS A 211 -28.70 0.46 4.11
CA LYS A 211 -29.82 -0.48 3.97
C LYS A 211 -29.34 -1.92 3.75
N ASN A 212 -28.23 -2.09 3.03
CA ASN A 212 -27.64 -3.39 2.71
C ASN A 212 -26.63 -3.89 3.75
N GLN A 213 -26.61 -3.32 4.96
CA GLN A 213 -25.83 -3.87 6.07
C GLN A 213 -26.55 -5.09 6.66
N ASN A 214 -25.83 -6.20 6.84
CA ASN A 214 -26.37 -7.42 7.43
C ASN A 214 -26.60 -7.26 8.94
N LYS A 215 -27.39 -8.18 9.52
CA LYS A 215 -27.77 -8.14 10.95
C LYS A 215 -26.57 -8.20 11.90
N ASP A 216 -25.48 -8.86 11.50
CA ASP A 216 -24.22 -8.96 12.24
C ASP A 216 -23.36 -7.69 12.17
N GLY A 217 -23.78 -6.70 11.38
CA GLY A 217 -23.08 -5.44 11.18
C GLY A 217 -22.11 -5.42 10.01
N GLY A 218 -21.89 -6.54 9.32
CA GLY A 218 -21.03 -6.58 8.15
C GLY A 218 -21.76 -6.27 6.84
N TRP A 219 -21.00 -6.36 5.74
CA TRP A 219 -21.50 -6.36 4.38
C TRP A 219 -20.93 -7.54 3.61
N SER A 220 -21.74 -8.09 2.70
CA SER A 220 -21.27 -9.06 1.71
C SER A 220 -20.31 -8.41 0.69
N SER A 221 -19.49 -9.25 0.07
CA SER A 221 -18.78 -8.89 -1.17
C SER A 221 -19.54 -9.43 -2.37
N SER A 222 -19.32 -8.90 -3.57
CA SER A 222 -19.98 -9.38 -4.80
C SER A 222 -19.74 -10.87 -5.09
N SER A 223 -18.62 -11.42 -4.62
CA SER A 223 -18.30 -12.85 -4.72
C SER A 223 -18.96 -13.75 -3.66
N VAL A 224 -19.80 -13.20 -2.79
CA VAL A 224 -20.43 -13.90 -1.67
C VAL A 224 -21.94 -13.61 -1.67
N LYS A 225 -22.74 -14.57 -1.19
CA LYS A 225 -24.19 -14.40 -1.05
C LYS A 225 -24.52 -13.10 -0.26
N PRO A 226 -25.54 -12.33 -0.65
CA PRO A 226 -25.85 -11.03 -0.05
C PRO A 226 -25.99 -11.06 1.48
N GLU A 227 -26.54 -12.15 2.03
CA GLU A 227 -26.84 -12.33 3.46
C GLU A 227 -25.59 -12.66 4.29
N VAL A 228 -24.48 -13.02 3.63
CA VAL A 228 -23.25 -13.45 4.29
C VAL A 228 -22.22 -12.32 4.22
N SER A 229 -21.90 -11.78 5.39
CA SER A 229 -20.89 -10.74 5.49
C SER A 229 -19.48 -11.27 5.24
N SER A 230 -18.65 -10.46 4.58
CA SER A 230 -17.25 -10.75 4.34
C SER A 230 -16.35 -9.63 4.86
N THR A 231 -15.12 -9.98 5.19
CA THR A 231 -14.11 -9.03 5.65
C THR A 231 -13.84 -7.94 4.62
N TYR A 232 -13.73 -8.34 3.36
CA TYR A 232 -13.45 -7.42 2.25
C TYR A 232 -14.62 -6.47 1.99
N GLY A 233 -15.84 -7.02 1.84
CA GLY A 233 -17.05 -6.23 1.63
C GLY A 233 -17.25 -5.23 2.76
N THR A 234 -17.15 -5.68 4.01
CA THR A 234 -17.29 -4.80 5.18
C THR A 234 -16.25 -3.68 5.20
N SER A 235 -14.98 -3.98 4.95
CA SER A 235 -13.90 -2.98 5.02
C SER A 235 -14.03 -1.89 3.96
N VAL A 236 -14.39 -2.27 2.74
CA VAL A 236 -14.59 -1.33 1.62
C VAL A 236 -15.81 -0.44 1.88
N ASN A 237 -16.95 -1.02 2.27
CA ASN A 237 -18.17 -0.27 2.56
C ASN A 237 -18.00 0.70 3.73
N LEU A 238 -17.32 0.29 4.80
CA LEU A 238 -17.03 1.18 5.94
C LEU A 238 -16.18 2.38 5.56
N THR A 239 -15.18 2.20 4.69
CA THR A 239 -14.33 3.30 4.23
C THR A 239 -15.17 4.35 3.50
N THR A 240 -16.07 3.91 2.63
CA THR A 240 -16.97 4.80 1.88
C THR A 240 -18.03 5.43 2.79
N LEU A 241 -18.61 4.68 3.73
CA LEU A 241 -19.58 5.25 4.68
C LEU A 241 -18.97 6.32 5.58
N MET A 242 -17.71 6.18 6.00
CA MET A 242 -17.03 7.24 6.75
C MET A 242 -16.89 8.54 5.94
N LEU A 243 -16.74 8.46 4.61
CA LEU A 243 -16.70 9.64 3.73
C LEU A 243 -18.07 10.27 3.52
N LEU A 244 -19.13 9.46 3.42
CA LEU A 244 -20.46 9.91 3.03
C LEU A 244 -21.38 10.26 4.19
N SER A 245 -21.10 9.76 5.39
CA SER A 245 -22.00 9.94 6.55
C SER A 245 -21.83 11.31 7.18
N LYS A 246 -22.95 11.91 7.62
CA LYS A 246 -22.93 13.13 8.44
C LYS A 246 -22.15 12.93 9.75
N ASP A 247 -22.22 11.72 10.32
CA ASP A 247 -21.37 11.27 11.42
C ASP A 247 -20.55 10.05 10.95
N PRO A 248 -19.21 10.17 10.83
CA PRO A 248 -18.33 9.06 10.44
C PRO A 248 -18.19 7.98 11.53
N PHE A 249 -18.85 8.14 12.68
CA PHE A 249 -18.85 7.18 13.78
C PHE A 249 -20.24 6.64 14.13
N ASN A 250 -21.22 6.84 13.24
CA ASN A 250 -22.61 6.44 13.48
C ASN A 250 -22.75 4.94 13.79
N ILE A 251 -23.97 4.55 14.22
CA ILE A 251 -24.24 3.18 14.67
C ILE A 251 -23.96 2.12 13.60
N LYS A 252 -24.20 2.41 12.32
CA LYS A 252 -23.95 1.47 11.20
C LYS A 252 -22.44 1.23 11.06
N ILE A 253 -21.64 2.29 11.04
CA ILE A 253 -20.17 2.20 10.98
C ILE A 253 -19.63 1.47 12.21
N SER A 254 -20.10 1.83 13.41
CA SER A 254 -19.69 1.21 14.67
C SER A 254 -20.04 -0.29 14.76
N LYS A 255 -21.14 -0.74 14.14
CA LYS A 255 -21.47 -2.16 14.00
C LYS A 255 -20.49 -2.88 13.07
N GLY A 256 -20.14 -2.31 11.92
CA GLY A 256 -19.16 -2.92 11.01
C GLY A 256 -17.74 -2.98 11.58
N ILE A 257 -17.31 -1.97 12.33
CA ILE A 257 -16.03 -2.02 13.05
C ILE A 257 -16.05 -3.17 14.07
N ARG A 258 -17.13 -3.33 14.83
CA ARG A 258 -17.27 -4.46 15.77
C ARG A 258 -17.27 -5.81 15.08
N PHE A 259 -17.93 -5.94 13.93
CA PHE A 259 -17.87 -7.14 13.10
C PHE A 259 -16.42 -7.50 12.75
N LEU A 260 -15.65 -6.55 12.20
CA LEU A 260 -14.25 -6.78 11.85
C LEU A 260 -13.39 -7.15 13.07
N LEU A 261 -13.59 -6.49 14.20
CA LEU A 261 -12.83 -6.78 15.42
C LEU A 261 -13.12 -8.19 15.96
N LYS A 262 -14.39 -8.63 15.93
CA LYS A 262 -14.81 -9.98 16.36
C LYS A 262 -14.28 -11.07 15.43
N LEU A 263 -14.10 -10.74 14.15
CA LEU A 263 -13.72 -11.70 13.11
C LEU A 263 -12.22 -12.05 13.12
N GLN A 264 -11.37 -11.24 13.76
CA GLN A 264 -9.94 -11.50 13.82
C GLN A 264 -9.66 -12.81 14.58
N LYS A 265 -8.75 -13.62 14.04
CA LYS A 265 -8.31 -14.86 14.67
C LYS A 265 -7.21 -14.56 15.70
N GLU A 266 -6.96 -15.51 16.59
CA GLU A 266 -6.04 -15.31 17.72
C GLU A 266 -4.62 -14.90 17.31
N ASN A 267 -4.13 -15.53 16.23
CA ASN A 267 -2.82 -15.24 15.65
C ASN A 267 -2.76 -13.92 14.86
N GLY A 268 -3.86 -13.18 14.74
CA GLY A 268 -3.89 -11.84 14.14
C GLY A 268 -4.32 -11.76 12.68
N TYR A 269 -4.56 -12.87 11.97
CA TYR A 269 -5.10 -12.78 10.60
C TYR A 269 -6.62 -12.53 10.59
N TRP A 270 -7.11 -11.99 9.47
CA TRP A 270 -8.54 -11.93 9.17
C TRP A 270 -8.91 -12.93 8.08
N PRO A 271 -9.83 -13.87 8.34
CA PRO A 271 -10.36 -14.75 7.30
C PRO A 271 -11.25 -13.96 6.35
N ILE A 272 -11.72 -14.60 5.26
CA ILE A 272 -12.73 -13.98 4.39
C ILE A 272 -14.08 -13.89 5.12
N ARG A 273 -14.41 -14.93 5.90
CA ARG A 273 -15.67 -15.11 6.64
C ARG A 273 -15.42 -15.79 7.99
N ALA A 274 -16.37 -15.73 8.93
CA ALA A 274 -16.21 -16.24 10.29
C ALA A 274 -15.76 -17.70 10.37
N ASN A 275 -16.34 -18.54 9.51
CA ASN A 275 -16.14 -19.99 9.51
C ASN A 275 -15.08 -20.46 8.51
N GLU A 276 -14.32 -19.54 7.89
CA GLU A 276 -13.23 -19.91 6.99
C GLU A 276 -11.87 -19.86 7.69
N GLU A 277 -11.01 -20.82 7.33
CA GLU A 277 -9.61 -20.86 7.76
C GLU A 277 -8.62 -20.41 6.66
N ILE A 278 -9.16 -20.03 5.51
CA ILE A 278 -8.36 -19.55 4.38
C ILE A 278 -7.71 -18.22 4.79
N GLN A 279 -6.40 -18.26 4.95
CA GLN A 279 -5.60 -17.07 5.19
C GLN A 279 -5.50 -16.29 3.90
N SER A 280 -5.72 -14.97 3.95
CA SER A 280 -5.47 -14.14 2.78
C SER A 280 -5.00 -12.74 3.17
N TYR A 281 -3.79 -12.40 2.72
CA TYR A 281 -3.17 -11.09 2.95
C TYR A 281 -3.94 -9.95 2.29
N PHE A 282 -4.75 -10.27 1.28
CA PHE A 282 -5.58 -9.31 0.59
C PHE A 282 -6.57 -8.64 1.56
N GLN A 283 -7.30 -9.41 2.35
CA GLN A 283 -8.28 -8.91 3.33
C GLN A 283 -7.62 -8.09 4.44
N ILE A 284 -6.45 -8.56 4.93
CA ILE A 284 -5.69 -7.91 5.99
C ILE A 284 -5.42 -6.44 5.65
N TRP A 285 -4.99 -6.16 4.41
CA TRP A 285 -4.75 -4.79 3.95
C TRP A 285 -5.98 -3.88 4.07
N TYR A 286 -7.15 -4.35 3.63
CA TYR A 286 -8.37 -3.54 3.68
C TYR A 286 -8.84 -3.30 5.13
N VAL A 287 -8.71 -4.31 6.00
CA VAL A 287 -9.06 -4.18 7.42
C VAL A 287 -8.13 -3.18 8.11
N ILE A 288 -6.81 -3.33 7.93
CA ILE A 288 -5.83 -2.39 8.50
C ILE A 288 -6.12 -0.97 8.03
N ARG A 289 -6.39 -0.79 6.74
CA ARG A 289 -6.70 0.52 6.18
C ARG A 289 -7.94 1.12 6.85
N VAL A 290 -9.05 0.39 6.96
CA VAL A 290 -10.28 0.95 7.53
C VAL A 290 -10.17 1.22 9.03
N LEU A 291 -9.53 0.32 9.80
CA LEU A 291 -9.37 0.49 11.24
C LEU A 291 -8.44 1.67 11.59
N THR A 292 -7.38 1.86 10.79
CA THR A 292 -6.44 2.97 11.01
C THR A 292 -7.03 4.30 10.54
N ILE A 293 -7.86 4.31 9.49
CA ILE A 293 -8.68 5.46 9.11
C ILE A 293 -9.65 5.82 10.23
N TYR A 294 -10.40 4.86 10.76
CA TYR A 294 -11.35 5.08 11.84
C TYR A 294 -10.66 5.71 13.06
N LYS A 295 -9.55 5.13 13.50
CA LYS A 295 -8.73 5.65 14.62
C LYS A 295 -8.27 7.09 14.33
N PHE A 296 -7.69 7.33 13.16
CA PHE A 296 -7.21 8.64 12.76
C PHE A 296 -8.30 9.71 12.77
N LEU A 297 -9.45 9.42 12.17
CA LEU A 297 -10.58 10.36 12.18
C LEU A 297 -11.03 10.64 13.61
N LYS A 298 -11.05 9.62 14.49
CA LYS A 298 -11.43 9.80 15.89
C LYS A 298 -10.45 10.72 16.61
N ASP A 299 -9.15 10.50 16.44
CA ASP A 299 -8.09 11.30 17.06
C ASP A 299 -8.13 12.76 16.54
N MET A 300 -8.24 12.94 15.22
CA MET A 300 -8.26 14.25 14.59
C MET A 300 -9.51 15.06 14.96
N LEU A 301 -10.71 14.47 14.83
CA LEU A 301 -11.96 15.18 15.10
C LEU A 301 -12.18 15.50 16.59
N ASN A 302 -11.53 14.76 17.49
CA ASN A 302 -11.54 15.07 18.93
C ASN A 302 -10.51 16.13 19.33
N SER A 303 -9.51 16.42 18.48
CA SER A 303 -8.47 17.40 18.80
C SER A 303 -9.01 18.83 18.85
N ASN A 304 -8.44 19.67 19.72
CA ASN A 304 -8.84 21.07 19.86
C ASN A 304 -8.72 21.86 18.55
N LYS A 305 -7.80 21.46 17.68
CA LYS A 305 -7.61 22.06 16.34
C LYS A 305 -8.90 21.98 15.50
N TYR A 306 -9.65 20.88 15.57
CA TYR A 306 -10.87 20.71 14.77
C TYR A 306 -12.11 21.32 15.43
N LYS A 307 -12.15 21.41 16.75
CA LYS A 307 -13.25 22.08 17.46
C LYS A 307 -13.40 23.55 17.03
N LEU A 308 -12.30 24.20 16.62
CA LEU A 308 -12.28 25.59 16.16
C LEU A 308 -12.74 25.78 14.71
N TYR A 309 -12.62 24.76 13.85
CA TYR A 309 -13.00 24.85 12.44
C TYR A 309 -14.53 24.80 12.20
N ASN A 310 -15.36 24.60 13.24
CA ASN A 310 -16.64 23.92 13.05
C ASN A 310 -17.90 24.72 13.40
N LYS A 311 -18.37 25.56 12.45
CA LYS A 311 -19.82 25.81 12.26
C LYS A 311 -20.27 25.90 10.78
N SER A 312 -19.38 26.17 9.81
CA SER A 312 -19.79 26.50 8.43
C SER A 312 -19.52 25.45 7.36
N VAL A 313 -18.73 24.40 7.63
CA VAL A 313 -18.34 23.39 6.63
C VAL A 313 -18.89 22.01 7.01
N ASP A 314 -19.52 21.32 6.06
CA ASP A 314 -20.01 19.96 6.26
C ASP A 314 -18.85 19.00 6.58
N LEU A 315 -19.03 18.18 7.63
CA LEU A 315 -18.02 17.25 8.13
C LEU A 315 -17.51 16.28 7.04
N ARG A 316 -18.33 15.96 6.03
CA ARG A 316 -17.97 15.05 4.93
C ARG A 316 -16.84 15.60 4.05
N HIS A 317 -16.81 16.91 3.79
CA HIS A 317 -15.69 17.54 3.09
C HIS A 317 -14.42 17.51 3.94
N ILE A 318 -14.55 17.77 5.25
CA ILE A 318 -13.43 17.74 6.19
C ILE A 318 -12.82 16.34 6.23
N VAL A 319 -13.64 15.31 6.38
CA VAL A 319 -13.21 13.90 6.39
C VAL A 319 -12.53 13.52 5.07
N SER A 320 -13.09 13.91 3.93
CA SER A 320 -12.49 13.61 2.62
C SER A 320 -11.10 14.22 2.47
N ASN A 321 -10.95 15.50 2.82
CA ASN A 321 -9.66 16.21 2.78
C ASN A 321 -8.64 15.61 3.76
N LEU A 322 -9.09 15.25 4.97
CA LEU A 322 -8.28 14.58 5.97
C LEU A 322 -7.69 13.26 5.47
N LEU A 323 -8.47 12.46 4.74
CA LEU A 323 -8.01 11.17 4.22
C LEU A 323 -7.04 11.32 3.06
N ILE A 324 -7.25 12.30 2.17
CA ILE A 324 -6.30 12.65 1.11
C ILE A 324 -4.98 13.12 1.72
N SER A 325 -5.04 14.03 2.70
CA SER A 325 -3.85 14.56 3.39
C SER A 325 -3.08 13.47 4.13
N ARG A 326 -3.77 12.62 4.92
CA ARG A 326 -3.16 11.49 5.63
C ARG A 326 -2.37 10.59 4.68
N ARG A 327 -2.93 10.28 3.52
CA ARG A 327 -2.27 9.42 2.53
C ARG A 327 -0.96 10.05 2.05
N ASN A 328 -0.97 11.33 1.70
CA ASN A 328 0.20 12.02 1.19
C ASN A 328 1.29 12.14 2.27
N ASN A 329 0.88 12.41 3.52
CA ASN A 329 1.80 12.46 4.66
C ASN A 329 2.42 11.10 4.96
N LEU A 330 1.63 10.01 4.96
CA LEU A 330 2.15 8.67 5.21
C LEU A 330 3.25 8.29 4.20
N VAL A 331 3.06 8.62 2.92
CA VAL A 331 4.07 8.39 1.90
C VAL A 331 5.33 9.20 2.20
N LYS A 332 5.19 10.50 2.48
CA LYS A 332 6.31 11.40 2.80
C LYS A 332 7.09 10.92 4.03
N ASP A 333 6.40 10.70 5.15
CA ASP A 333 6.99 10.32 6.45
C ASP A 333 7.73 8.98 6.35
N PHE A 334 7.12 8.00 5.68
CA PHE A 334 7.76 6.71 5.49
C PHE A 334 8.97 6.81 4.58
N SER A 335 8.83 7.47 3.43
CA SER A 335 9.90 7.60 2.43
C SER A 335 11.16 8.27 3.01
N PHE A 336 10.96 9.24 3.91
CA PHE A 336 12.01 9.88 4.68
C PHE A 336 12.68 8.91 5.68
N SER A 337 11.88 8.15 6.42
CA SER A 337 12.36 7.19 7.43
C SER A 337 13.09 6.00 6.79
N TYR A 338 12.61 5.53 5.64
CA TYR A 338 13.14 4.38 4.92
C TYR A 338 14.61 4.55 4.54
N ASN A 339 14.98 5.73 4.01
CA ASN A 339 16.36 6.02 3.63
C ASN A 339 17.31 5.99 4.84
N ARG A 340 16.85 6.44 6.01
CA ARG A 340 17.63 6.40 7.26
C ARG A 340 17.80 4.96 7.78
N ASN A 341 16.77 4.13 7.63
CA ASN A 341 16.70 2.84 8.29
C ASN A 341 17.28 1.68 7.48
N ILE A 342 17.42 1.77 6.16
CA ILE A 342 18.16 0.75 5.40
C ILE A 342 19.59 0.61 5.94
N ILE A 343 20.23 1.74 6.25
CA ILE A 343 21.56 1.75 6.88
C ILE A 343 21.51 0.99 8.21
N GLN A 344 20.44 1.11 8.99
CA GLN A 344 20.38 0.44 10.29
C GLN A 344 20.00 -1.04 10.21
N SER A 345 19.36 -1.46 9.11
CA SER A 345 18.80 -2.80 8.94
C SER A 345 19.84 -3.93 8.87
N LYS A 346 19.45 -5.13 9.32
CA LYS A 346 20.25 -6.36 9.13
C LYS A 346 20.32 -6.82 7.68
N ILE A 347 19.61 -6.14 6.76
CA ILE A 347 19.62 -6.47 5.33
C ILE A 347 21.02 -6.27 4.75
N LEU A 348 21.81 -5.34 5.30
CA LEU A 348 23.16 -5.05 4.84
C LEU A 348 24.21 -6.13 5.14
N GLY A 349 23.88 -7.35 5.56
CA GLY A 349 24.90 -8.40 5.68
C GLY A 349 24.43 -9.69 6.30
N THR A 350 25.07 -10.80 5.91
CA THR A 350 24.90 -12.11 6.55
C THR A 350 25.55 -12.15 7.93
N THR A 351 26.52 -11.27 8.19
CA THR A 351 27.22 -11.16 9.47
C THR A 351 27.18 -9.74 10.00
N LYS A 352 27.25 -9.59 11.32
CA LYS A 352 27.33 -8.29 12.00
C LYS A 352 28.46 -7.40 11.43
N LYS A 353 29.65 -7.99 11.22
CA LYS A 353 30.81 -7.29 10.64
C LYS A 353 30.58 -6.78 9.21
N SER A 354 29.91 -7.56 8.37
CA SER A 354 29.58 -7.12 6.99
C SER A 354 28.56 -5.99 7.01
N SER A 355 27.54 -6.09 7.87
CA SER A 355 26.56 -5.01 8.06
C SER A 355 27.24 -3.73 8.55
N GLU A 356 28.06 -3.79 9.60
CA GLU A 356 28.82 -2.65 10.12
C GLU A 356 29.72 -2.00 9.05
N ARG A 357 30.45 -2.82 8.29
CA ARG A 357 31.30 -2.32 7.21
C ARG A 357 30.49 -1.66 6.09
N ARG A 358 29.35 -2.24 5.68
CA ARG A 358 28.46 -1.62 4.69
C ARG A 358 27.87 -0.31 5.20
N LYS A 359 27.50 -0.22 6.47
CA LYS A 359 27.05 1.04 7.09
C LYS A 359 28.11 2.12 7.00
N GLU A 360 29.36 1.77 7.32
CA GLU A 360 30.48 2.71 7.23
C GLU A 360 30.76 3.12 5.78
N ILE A 361 30.71 2.19 4.81
CA ILE A 361 30.82 2.52 3.38
C ILE A 361 29.74 3.53 2.96
N LEU A 362 28.48 3.33 3.37
CA LEU A 362 27.40 4.26 3.07
C LEU A 362 27.62 5.63 3.75
N SER A 363 28.13 5.65 4.98
CA SER A 363 28.48 6.89 5.69
C SER A 363 29.60 7.66 5.00
N ILE A 364 30.67 6.97 4.60
CA ILE A 364 31.80 7.52 3.84
C ILE A 364 31.31 8.15 2.54
N LEU A 365 30.51 7.41 1.77
CA LEU A 365 29.98 7.90 0.51
C LEU A 365 28.97 9.05 0.71
N ASN A 366 28.17 9.04 1.78
CA ASN A 366 27.26 10.15 2.10
C ASN A 366 27.99 11.45 2.44
N ASN A 367 29.26 11.39 2.85
CA ASN A 367 30.01 12.57 3.26
C ASN A 367 31.02 13.05 2.20
N LYS A 368 31.55 12.14 1.39
CA LYS A 368 32.71 12.44 0.51
C LYS A 368 32.60 11.88 -0.92
N SER A 369 31.42 11.41 -1.37
CA SER A 369 31.30 10.91 -2.75
C SER A 369 31.45 12.02 -3.81
N PRO A 370 31.92 11.71 -5.05
CA PRO A 370 32.28 10.39 -5.58
C PRO A 370 33.62 9.83 -5.06
N LEU A 371 33.69 8.52 -4.80
CA LEU A 371 34.92 7.83 -4.34
C LEU A 371 35.14 6.50 -5.06
N SER A 372 36.38 6.16 -5.37
CA SER A 372 36.77 4.88 -5.93
C SER A 372 36.75 3.78 -4.86
N LEU A 373 36.78 2.52 -5.29
CA LEU A 373 36.93 1.37 -4.38
C LEU A 373 38.18 1.51 -3.48
N ILE A 374 39.27 2.04 -4.02
CA ILE A 374 40.54 2.20 -3.28
C ILE A 374 40.40 3.29 -2.22
N GLU A 375 39.80 4.44 -2.57
CA GLU A 375 39.58 5.53 -1.61
C GLU A 375 38.65 5.10 -0.46
N ILE A 376 37.58 4.35 -0.75
CA ILE A 376 36.71 3.78 0.29
C ILE A 376 37.50 2.81 1.18
N PHE A 377 38.35 1.96 0.60
CA PHE A 377 39.17 1.00 1.32
C PHE A 377 40.14 1.71 2.28
N ASP A 378 40.81 2.76 1.82
CA ASP A 378 41.76 3.52 2.64
C ASP A 378 41.05 4.31 3.73
N MET A 379 39.91 4.95 3.43
CA MET A 379 39.08 5.63 4.44
C MET A 379 38.53 4.67 5.50
N LEU A 380 38.23 3.41 5.14
CA LEU A 380 37.83 2.41 6.13
C LEU A 380 38.99 2.11 7.09
N LYS A 381 40.24 1.96 6.61
CA LYS A 381 41.40 1.66 7.48
C LYS A 381 41.67 2.75 8.51
N GLU A 382 41.35 4.01 8.21
CA GLU A 382 41.49 5.13 9.14
C GLU A 382 40.58 4.96 10.38
N LYS A 383 39.53 4.14 10.30
CA LYS A 383 38.64 3.85 11.41
C LYS A 383 39.23 2.75 12.29
N LYS A 384 39.29 3.00 13.60
CA LYS A 384 39.81 2.05 14.61
C LYS A 384 39.20 0.64 14.50
N GLU A 385 37.92 0.54 14.16
CA GLU A 385 37.18 -0.72 14.01
C GLU A 385 37.63 -1.55 12.78
N PHE A 386 38.20 -0.90 11.77
CA PHE A 386 38.57 -1.47 10.47
C PHE A 386 40.09 -1.34 10.18
N SER A 387 40.90 -0.95 11.17
CA SER A 387 42.36 -0.81 11.06
C SER A 387 43.10 -2.12 10.77
N HIS A 388 42.42 -3.26 10.89
CA HIS A 388 42.94 -4.59 10.58
C HIS A 388 42.86 -4.95 9.08
N LEU A 389 42.24 -4.10 8.24
CA LEU A 389 41.98 -4.36 6.83
C LEU A 389 43.24 -4.22 5.94
N ASN A 390 44.26 -5.03 6.20
CA ASN A 390 45.62 -4.82 5.65
C ASN A 390 45.99 -5.83 4.56
N LYS A 391 45.29 -6.96 4.53
CA LYS A 391 45.53 -8.10 3.64
C LYS A 391 44.70 -8.02 2.36
N LYS A 392 45.21 -8.59 1.27
CA LYS A 392 44.55 -8.63 -0.05
C LYS A 392 43.10 -9.16 -0.01
N TYR A 393 42.81 -10.16 0.82
CA TYR A 393 41.45 -10.72 0.92
C TYR A 393 40.42 -9.73 1.52
N HIS A 394 40.86 -8.73 2.30
CA HIS A 394 39.95 -7.69 2.81
C HIS A 394 39.42 -6.80 1.69
N LEU A 395 40.23 -6.54 0.67
CA LEU A 395 39.78 -5.82 -0.52
C LEU A 395 38.68 -6.61 -1.24
N THR A 396 38.81 -7.94 -1.33
CA THR A 396 37.75 -8.81 -1.85
C THR A 396 36.47 -8.73 -1.03
N GLN A 397 36.57 -8.71 0.31
CA GLN A 397 35.39 -8.54 1.18
C GLN A 397 34.69 -7.20 0.96
N ILE A 398 35.44 -6.11 0.87
CA ILE A 398 34.89 -4.77 0.60
C ILE A 398 34.29 -4.70 -0.80
N LYS A 399 34.92 -5.31 -1.79
CA LYS A 399 34.37 -5.43 -3.15
C LYS A 399 33.02 -6.15 -3.12
N ASN A 400 32.92 -7.29 -2.43
CA ASN A 400 31.65 -8.03 -2.29
C ASN A 400 30.58 -7.19 -1.57
N ASP A 401 30.97 -6.38 -0.60
CA ASP A 401 30.05 -5.46 0.07
C ASP A 401 29.58 -4.34 -0.85
N ILE A 402 30.47 -3.78 -1.67
CA ILE A 402 30.12 -2.78 -2.68
C ILE A 402 29.22 -3.39 -3.75
N GLU A 403 29.51 -4.59 -4.24
CA GLU A 403 28.64 -5.32 -5.17
C GLU A 403 27.26 -5.58 -4.55
N TYR A 404 27.21 -5.88 -3.25
CA TYR A 404 25.95 -5.99 -2.52
C TYR A 404 25.22 -4.63 -2.47
N LEU A 405 25.92 -3.54 -2.15
CA LEU A 405 25.33 -2.20 -2.09
C LEU A 405 24.86 -1.70 -3.47
N LEU A 406 25.57 -2.06 -4.54
CA LEU A 406 25.19 -1.79 -5.93
C LEU A 406 23.96 -2.60 -6.34
N SER A 407 23.94 -3.91 -6.06
CA SER A 407 22.81 -4.79 -6.39
C SER A 407 21.55 -4.47 -5.57
N SER A 408 21.71 -4.01 -4.32
CA SER A 408 20.63 -3.47 -3.48
C SER A 408 20.28 -2.01 -3.81
N LYS A 409 20.98 -1.40 -4.78
CA LYS A 409 20.70 -0.07 -5.32
C LYS A 409 20.78 1.02 -4.24
N LEU A 410 21.73 0.89 -3.32
CA LEU A 410 22.02 1.87 -2.25
C LEU A 410 23.16 2.82 -2.59
N ILE A 411 24.02 2.40 -3.51
CA ILE A 411 25.07 3.21 -4.13
C ILE A 411 25.01 3.03 -5.64
N HIS A 412 25.64 3.95 -6.38
CA HIS A 412 25.77 3.88 -7.83
C HIS A 412 27.24 3.86 -8.23
N GLU A 413 27.55 3.21 -9.36
CA GLU A 413 28.86 3.24 -10.00
C GLU A 413 28.79 4.09 -11.28
N TYR A 414 29.66 5.09 -11.42
CA TYR A 414 29.77 5.90 -12.63
C TYR A 414 30.45 5.12 -13.77
N PRO A 415 29.85 5.00 -14.95
CA PRO A 415 30.32 4.09 -16.01
C PRO A 415 31.74 4.37 -16.51
N LYS A 416 32.17 5.64 -16.54
CA LYS A 416 33.45 6.02 -17.16
C LYS A 416 34.65 5.77 -16.25
N ASN A 417 34.48 5.88 -14.92
CA ASN A 417 35.59 5.92 -13.97
C ASN A 417 35.44 4.99 -12.76
N LYS A 418 34.36 4.20 -12.68
CA LYS A 418 34.08 3.29 -11.55
C LYS A 418 34.04 3.98 -10.17
N PHE A 419 33.73 5.27 -10.15
CA PHE A 419 33.49 5.99 -8.90
C PHE A 419 32.13 5.62 -8.34
N LEU A 420 32.10 5.45 -7.02
CA LEU A 420 30.92 5.12 -6.25
C LEU A 420 30.35 6.40 -5.62
N VAL A 421 29.02 6.50 -5.63
CA VAL A 421 28.27 7.64 -5.08
C VAL A 421 27.16 7.15 -4.17
N PHE A 422 26.93 7.86 -3.06
CA PHE A 422 25.79 7.59 -2.19
C PHE A 422 24.52 8.22 -2.75
N ASN A 423 23.42 7.49 -2.65
CA ASN A 423 22.17 7.84 -3.33
C ASN A 423 21.47 9.11 -2.81
N ASN A 424 21.90 9.71 -1.70
CA ASN A 424 21.37 11.01 -1.27
C ASN A 424 21.87 12.18 -2.13
N TYR A 425 23.03 12.09 -2.79
CA TYR A 425 23.61 13.22 -3.55
C TYR A 425 22.93 13.54 -4.87
N LEU A 426 21.97 12.73 -5.31
CA LEU A 426 21.18 13.08 -6.46
C LEU A 426 20.05 14.05 -6.10
N SER A 427 19.87 14.51 -4.85
CA SER A 427 18.69 15.28 -4.43
C SER A 427 18.57 16.69 -4.99
N ASP A 428 19.64 17.28 -5.52
CA ASP A 428 19.60 18.61 -6.14
C ASP A 428 19.20 18.56 -7.63
#